data_AF-W7S221-F1
#
_entry.id   AF-W7S221-F1
#
_cell.length_a   1.000
_cell.length_b   1.000
_cell.length_c   1.000
_cell.angle_alpha   90.00
_cell.angle_beta   90.00
_cell.angle_gamma   90.00
#
_symmetry.space_group_name_H-M   'P 1'
#
loop_
_entity.id
_entity.type
_entity.pdbx_description
1 polymer ?
#
loop_
_entity_poly.entity_id
_entity_poly.type
_entity_poly.pdbx_seq_one_letter_code
_entity_poly.pdbx_strand_id
1 'polypeptide(L)' 'MKEFKITYFFDEIHYVRRFIFIESQQEAEKLVKSERDQYISFTDSRGIYHELHTRHVRVIQISEYHRIDKSAKRNDT' A
#
# COMPACT_ATOMS: atom_id res chain seq x y z
N MET A 1 -3.99 10.48 -11.86
CA MET A 1 -3.68 9.25 -11.10
C MET A 1 -2.25 9.24 -10.55
N LYS A 2 -2.15 9.22 -9.22
CA LYS A 2 -0.91 9.05 -8.45
C LYS A 2 -0.87 7.65 -7.85
N GLU A 3 0.32 7.12 -7.60
CA GLU A 3 0.50 5.85 -6.89
C GLU A 3 0.62 6.12 -5.39
N PHE A 4 -0.15 5.38 -4.58
CA PHE A 4 -0.05 5.43 -3.11
C PHE A 4 0.30 4.06 -2.57
N LYS A 5 1.22 4.06 -1.59
CA LYS A 5 1.59 2.89 -0.81
C LYS A 5 0.83 2.91 0.51
N ILE A 6 0.03 1.88 0.74
CA ILE A 6 -0.64 1.60 2.01
C ILE A 6 0.12 0.48 2.72
N THR A 7 0.52 0.70 3.97
CA THR A 7 1.20 -0.31 4.80
C THR A 7 0.30 -0.65 5.98
N TYR A 8 -0.06 -1.93 6.10
CA TYR A 8 -0.86 -2.47 7.20
C TYR A 8 0.09 -3.18 8.18
N PHE A 9 0.23 -2.65 9.39
CA PHE A 9 1.07 -3.22 10.43
C PHE A 9 0.25 -4.07 11.38
N PHE A 10 0.63 -5.33 11.55
CA PHE A 10 0.05 -6.25 12.54
C PHE A 10 0.82 -6.20 13.86
N ASP A 11 2.14 -5.98 13.77
CA ASP A 11 3.05 -5.66 14.86
C ASP A 11 4.27 -4.89 14.32
N GLU A 12 5.37 -4.84 15.08
CA GLU A 12 6.59 -4.11 14.72
C GLU A 12 7.32 -4.68 13.50
N ILE A 13 7.15 -5.97 13.21
CA ILE A 13 7.94 -6.72 12.22
C ILE A 13 7.04 -7.19 11.07
N HIS A 14 5.79 -7.53 11.36
CA HIS A 14 4.84 -8.06 10.39
C HIS A 14 3.98 -6.96 9.80
N TYR A 15 4.17 -6.73 8.50
CA TYR A 15 3.35 -5.80 7.73
C TYR A 15 3.16 -6.31 6.29
N VAL A 16 2.06 -5.85 5.66
CA VAL A 16 1.82 -6.03 4.23
C VAL A 16 1.60 -4.69 3.54
N ARG A 17 1.94 -4.63 2.25
CA ARG A 17 1.88 -3.39 1.45
C ARG A 17 0.93 -3.56 0.28
N ARG A 18 -0.03 -2.64 0.18
CA ARG A 18 -0.92 -2.50 -0.99
C ARG A 18 -0.54 -1.24 -1.74
N PHE A 19 -0.44 -1.33 -3.06
CA PHE A 19 -0.25 -0.19 -3.95
C PHE A 19 -1.57 0.09 -4.66
N ILE A 20 -1.99 1.35 -4.66
CA ILE A 20 -3.23 1.79 -5.31
C ILE A 20 -2.96 3.00 -6.21
N PHE A 21 -3.77 3.17 -7.23
CA PHE A 21 -3.72 4.33 -8.12
C PHE A 21 -4.97 5.17 -7.89
N ILE A 22 -4.81 6.40 -7.39
CA ILE A 22 -5.92 7.30 -7.07
C ILE A 22 -5.51 8.76 -7.21
N GLU A 23 -6.47 9.70 -7.21
CA GLU A 23 -6.19 11.10 -7.53
C GLU A 23 -5.54 11.90 -6.39
N SER A 24 -5.78 11.52 -5.14
CA SER A 24 -5.32 12.29 -3.98
C SER A 24 -5.16 11.46 -2.71
N GLN A 25 -4.44 12.01 -1.74
CA GLN A 25 -4.29 11.45 -0.40
C GLN A 25 -5.65 11.33 0.31
N GLN A 26 -6.53 12.32 0.14
CA GLN A 26 -7.86 12.33 0.75
C GLN A 26 -8.73 11.18 0.22
N GLU A 27 -8.67 10.90 -1.09
CA GLU A 27 -9.37 9.76 -1.68
C GLU A 27 -8.78 8.42 -1.22
N ALA A 28 -7.45 8.32 -1.07
CA ALA A 28 -6.79 7.14 -0.49
C ALA A 28 -7.25 6.88 0.96
N GLU A 29 -7.35 7.92 1.78
CA GLU A 29 -7.86 7.83 3.15
C GLU A 29 -9.34 7.45 3.19
N LYS A 30 -10.15 7.99 2.27
CA LYS A 30 -11.58 7.66 2.16
C LYS A 30 -11.77 6.19 1.80
N LEU A 31 -10.98 5.65 0.87
CA LEU A 31 -10.97 4.23 0.54
C LEU A 31 -10.67 3.38 1.78
N VAL A 32 -9.55 3.64 2.45
CA VAL A 32 -9.14 2.89 3.66
C VAL A 32 -10.19 2.99 4.78
N LYS A 33 -10.87 4.14 4.93
CA LYS A 33 -11.97 4.30 5.89
C LYS A 33 -13.19 3.47 5.52
N SER A 34 -13.56 3.41 4.24
CA SER A 34 -14.67 2.57 3.77
C SER A 34 -14.39 1.07 3.93
N GLU A 35 -13.12 0.67 3.94
CA GLU A 35 -12.65 -0.71 4.12
C GLU A 35 -12.53 -1.14 5.59
N ARG A 36 -12.92 -0.29 6.55
CA ARG A 36 -12.84 -0.63 7.98
C ARG A 36 -13.82 -1.72 8.38
N ASP A 37 -13.34 -2.57 9.29
CA ASP A 37 -14.07 -3.68 9.89
C ASP A 37 -14.64 -4.69 8.88
N GLN A 38 -13.89 -4.94 7.81
CA GLN A 38 -14.21 -5.98 6.83
C GLN A 38 -12.94 -6.65 6.29
N TYR A 39 -13.14 -7.69 5.48
CA TYR A 39 -12.06 -8.30 4.71
C TYR A 39 -11.73 -7.42 3.49
N ILE A 40 -10.44 -7.29 3.22
CA ILE A 40 -9.92 -6.76 1.97
C ILE A 40 -8.98 -7.79 1.36
N SER A 41 -8.95 -7.82 0.02
CA SER A 41 -8.01 -8.64 -0.72
C SER A 41 -7.34 -7.84 -1.83
N PHE A 42 -6.07 -8.11 -2.08
CA PHE A 42 -5.31 -7.48 -3.16
C PHE A 42 -4.14 -8.38 -3.58
N THR A 43 -3.68 -8.19 -4.82
CA THR A 43 -2.47 -8.85 -5.33
C THR A 43 -1.35 -7.83 -5.40
N ASP A 44 -0.18 -8.16 -4.85
CA ASP A 44 0.97 -7.27 -4.89
C ASP A 44 1.72 -7.31 -6.23
N SER A 45 2.75 -6.47 -6.36
CA SER A 45 3.56 -6.39 -7.59
C SER A 45 4.39 -7.65 -7.89
N ARG A 46 4.48 -8.60 -6.95
CA ARG A 46 5.12 -9.91 -7.12
C ARG A 46 4.11 -10.99 -7.51
N GLY A 47 2.82 -10.65 -7.65
CA GLY A 47 1.76 -11.61 -7.94
C GLY A 47 1.27 -12.39 -6.74
N ILE A 48 1.61 -11.97 -5.51
CA ILE A 48 1.17 -12.65 -4.28
C ILE A 48 -0.20 -12.11 -3.88
N TYR A 49 -1.15 -13.02 -3.67
CA TYR A 49 -2.47 -12.70 -3.14
C TYR A 49 -2.39 -12.48 -1.62
N HIS A 50 -2.95 -11.36 -1.17
CA HIS A 50 -3.10 -11.02 0.24
C HIS A 50 -4.58 -10.89 0.55
N GLU A 51 -5.01 -11.47 1.67
CA GLU A 51 -6.32 -11.26 2.26
C GLU A 51 -6.16 -11.00 3.75
N LEU A 52 -6.84 -9.98 4.27
CA LEU A 52 -6.79 -9.65 5.69
C LEU A 52 -8.08 -8.94 6.12
N HIS A 53 -8.44 -9.13 7.39
CA HIS A 53 -9.53 -8.38 8.00
C HIS A 53 -8.97 -7.13 8.68
N THR A 54 -9.46 -5.95 8.29
CA THR A 54 -8.90 -4.66 8.70
C THR A 54 -9.00 -4.37 10.20
N ARG A 55 -9.86 -5.08 10.95
CA ARG A 55 -9.97 -4.97 12.42
C ARG A 55 -8.73 -5.46 13.16
N HIS A 56 -7.91 -6.31 12.54
CA HIS A 56 -6.71 -6.89 13.15
C HIS A 56 -5.44 -6.10 12.86
N VAL A 57 -5.55 -5.05 12.03
CA VAL A 57 -4.45 -4.14 11.73
C VAL A 57 -4.30 -3.13 12.86
N ARG A 58 -3.10 -3.01 13.41
CA ARG A 58 -2.81 -2.05 14.49
C ARG A 58 -2.60 -0.64 13.97
N VAL A 59 -1.85 -0.51 12.87
CA VAL A 59 -1.52 0.79 12.27
C VAL A 59 -1.66 0.70 10.75
N ILE A 60 -2.29 1.71 10.16
CA ILE A 60 -2.35 1.89 8.71
C ILE A 60 -1.60 3.17 8.36
N GLN A 61 -0.58 3.05 7.51
CA GLN A 61 0.17 4.19 6.98
C GLN A 61 -0.12 4.33 5.49
N ILE A 62 -0.38 5.57 5.04
CA ILE A 62 -0.59 5.91 3.63
C ILE A 62 0.44 6.97 3.25
N SER A 63 1.10 6.79 2.10
CA SER A 63 2.05 7.77 1.55
C SER A 63 2.01 7.74 0.03
N GLU A 64 2.10 8.89 -0.62
CA GLU A 64 2.36 8.97 -2.07
C GLU A 64 3.67 8.23 -2.38
N TYR A 65 3.64 7.37 -3.40
CA TYR A 65 4.77 6.53 -3.78
C TYR A 65 5.45 7.10 -5.01
N HIS A 66 6.64 7.65 -4.81
CA HIS A 66 7.51 8.07 -5.89
C HIS A 66 8.43 6.92 -6.26
N ARG A 67 8.13 6.23 -7.36
CA ARG A 67 8.95 5.15 -7.87
C ARG A 67 10.32 5.73 -8.27
N ILE A 68 11.36 5.37 -7.53
CA ILE A 68 12.74 5.72 -7.90
C ILE A 68 13.15 4.77 -9.02
N ASP A 69 13.32 5.31 -10.23
CA ASP A 69 13.84 4.54 -11.36
C ASP A 69 15.31 4.19 -11.11
N LYS A 70 15.56 2.96 -10.68
CA LYS A 70 16.93 2.44 -10.45
C LYS A 70 17.65 2.11 -11.76
N SER A 71 16.96 2.15 -12.90
CA SER A 71 17.49 1.92 -14.24
C SER A 71 18.42 3.04 -14.72
N ALA A 72 18.24 4.27 -14.23
CA ALA A 72 19.04 5.43 -14.64
C ALA A 72 20.49 5.44 -14.11
N LYS A 73 20.86 4.54 -13.19
CA LYS A 73 22.21 4.48 -12.60
C LYS A 73 23.18 3.51 -13.27
N ARG A 74 22.83 2.90 -14.41
CA ARG A 74 23.64 1.84 -15.03
C ARG A 74 24.63 2.30 -16.12
N ASN A 75 24.73 3.61 -16.40
CA ASN A 75 25.57 4.12 -17.50
C ASN A 75 26.81 4.94 -17.07
N ASP A 76 27.14 4.99 -15.77
CA ASP A 76 28.40 5.59 -15.29
C ASP A 76 29.29 4.51 -14.66
N THR A 77 29.86 3.61 -15.46
CA THR A 77 31.11 2.89 -15.13
C THR A 77 31.79 2.39 -16.39
#